data_AF-A0A059C7K2-F1
#
_entry.id   AF-A0A059C7K2-F1
#
_cell.length_a   1.000
_cell.length_b   1.000
_cell.length_c   1.000
_cell.angle_alpha   90.00
_cell.angle_beta   90.00
_cell.angle_gamma   90.00
#
_symmetry.space_group_name_H-M   'P 1'
#
loop_
_entity.id
_entity.type
_entity.pdbx_description
1 polymer ?
#
loop_
_entity_poly.entity_id
_entity_poly.type
_entity_poly.pdbx_seq_one_letter_code
_entity_poly.pdbx_strand_id
1 'polypeptide(L)'
;MEGEMSSRGWVLGLVSVLLLVTLNGDGASADPQVPCYFIFGDSLVDNGNNNGLNSLARSNYLPYGIDFAAGPTGRFSNGKTTVDVI
;
A
#
# COMPACT_ATOMS: atom_id res chain seq x y z
N MET A 1 20.47 27.98 40.80
CA MET A 1 20.41 27.93 39.33
C MET A 1 21.07 26.67 38.73
N GLU A 2 21.76 25.84 39.53
CA GLU A 2 22.49 24.65 39.04
C GLU A 2 21.58 23.41 38.84
N GLY A 3 20.44 23.33 39.53
CA GLY A 3 19.52 22.18 39.44
C GLY A 3 18.76 22.05 38.11
N GLU A 4 18.46 23.15 37.42
CA GLU A 4 17.76 23.12 36.13
C GLU A 4 18.66 22.66 34.98
N MET A 5 19.97 22.91 35.07
CA MET A 5 20.93 22.55 34.02
C MET A 5 21.19 21.04 33.97
N SER A 6 21.09 20.35 35.12
CA SER A 6 21.22 18.89 35.23
C SER A 6 20.00 18.16 34.64
N SER A 7 18.77 18.63 34.91
CA SER A 7 17.53 18.02 34.40
C SER A 7 17.45 18.00 32.86
N ARG A 8 17.97 19.04 32.20
CA ARG A 8 17.96 19.18 30.74
C ARG A 8 18.95 18.25 30.04
N GLY A 9 20.07 17.90 30.69
CA GLY A 9 21.09 17.02 30.13
C GLY A 9 20.58 15.59 29.90
N TRP A 10 19.81 15.05 30.85
CA TRP A 10 19.24 13.71 30.74
C TRP A 10 18.16 13.62 29.67
N VAL A 11 17.32 14.64 29.53
CA VAL A 11 16.29 14.69 28.48
C VAL A 11 16.96 14.73 27.09
N LEU A 12 18.00 15.55 26.92
CA LEU A 12 18.75 15.61 25.66
C LEU A 12 19.46 14.29 25.33
N GLY A 13 19.99 13.61 26.35
CA GLY A 13 20.56 12.26 26.21
C GLY A 13 19.52 11.23 25.77
N LEU A 14 18.33 11.23 26.38
CA LEU A 14 17.24 10.33 26.00
C LEU A 14 16.74 10.61 24.57
N VAL A 15 16.62 11.89 24.19
CA VAL A 15 16.23 12.28 22.83
C VAL A 15 17.30 11.85 21.82
N SER A 16 18.59 11.99 22.13
CA SER A 16 19.67 11.56 21.21
C SER A 16 19.72 10.04 21.05
N VAL A 17 19.53 9.29 22.14
CA VAL A 17 19.45 7.83 22.12
C VAL A 17 18.23 7.37 21.32
N LEU A 18 17.06 7.99 21.53
CA LEU A 18 15.86 7.67 20.75
C LEU A 18 16.07 7.97 19.27
N LEU A 19 16.66 9.11 18.93
CA LEU A 19 16.97 9.49 17.55
C LEU A 19 17.94 8.47 16.91
N LEU A 20 19.00 8.08 17.62
CA LEU A 20 19.93 7.04 17.15
C LEU A 20 19.22 5.70 16.91
N VAL A 21 18.31 5.28 17.80
CA VAL A 21 17.55 4.03 17.63
C VAL A 21 16.62 4.11 16.41
N THR A 22 15.98 5.25 16.15
CA THR A 22 15.11 5.41 14.97
C THR A 22 15.86 5.50 13.65
N LEU A 23 17.10 6.02 13.66
CA LEU A 23 17.91 6.20 12.45
C LEU A 23 18.68 4.93 12.06
N ASN A 24 18.92 4.01 13.01
CA ASN A 24 19.57 2.72 12.77
C ASN A 24 18.55 1.57 12.65
N GLY A 25 17.27 1.88 12.46
CA GLY A 25 16.28 0.86 12.14
C GLY A 25 16.56 0.30 10.75
N ASP A 26 17.18 -0.87 10.67
CA ASP A 26 17.24 -1.65 9.44
C ASP A 26 15.80 -2.03 9.06
N GLY A 27 15.20 -1.23 8.19
CA GLY A 27 13.99 -1.62 7.50
C GLY A 27 14.32 -2.86 6.68
N ALA A 28 13.88 -4.03 7.14
CA ALA A 28 14.08 -5.27 6.42
C ALA A 28 13.38 -5.19 5.05
N SER A 29 14.12 -4.82 4.01
CA SER A 29 13.69 -4.95 2.62
C SER A 29 13.83 -6.41 2.23
N ALA A 30 12.84 -7.22 2.59
CA ALA A 30 12.74 -8.57 2.07
C ALA A 30 12.30 -8.49 0.61
N ASP A 31 13.16 -8.94 -0.30
CA ASP A 31 12.82 -9.03 -1.72
C ASP A 31 11.72 -10.09 -1.91
N PRO A 32 10.71 -9.82 -2.75
CA PRO A 32 9.64 -10.77 -2.99
C PRO A 32 10.22 -12.07 -3.56
N GLN A 33 9.96 -13.19 -2.89
CA GLN A 33 10.41 -14.51 -3.34
C GLN A 33 9.80 -14.91 -4.68
N VAL A 34 8.63 -14.33 -5.01
CA VAL A 34 7.95 -14.48 -6.29
C VAL A 34 7.83 -13.09 -6.90
N PRO A 35 8.61 -12.75 -7.94
CA PRO A 35 8.64 -11.41 -8.50
C PRO A 35 7.38 -11.06 -9.30
N CYS A 36 6.63 -12.06 -9.76
CA CYS A 36 5.38 -11.86 -10.51
C CYS A 36 4.46 -13.08 -10.47
N TYR A 37 3.15 -12.83 -10.62
CA TYR A 37 2.13 -13.86 -10.83
C TYR A 37 1.55 -13.78 -12.23
N PHE A 38 1.25 -14.96 -12.79
CA PHE A 38 0.40 -15.08 -13.98
C PHE A 38 -0.98 -15.51 -13.51
N ILE A 39 -1.97 -14.66 -13.74
CA ILE A 39 -3.31 -14.82 -13.15
C ILE A 39 -4.30 -15.12 -14.26
N PHE A 40 -4.96 -16.26 -14.11
CA PHE A 40 -5.98 -16.76 -15.02
C PHE A 40 -7.30 -16.85 -14.27
N GLY A 41 -8.40 -16.48 -14.92
CA GLY A 41 -9.73 -16.54 -14.33
C GLY A 41 -10.74 -15.73 -15.11
N ASP A 42 -11.75 -15.26 -14.39
CA ASP A 42 -12.87 -14.48 -14.91
C ASP A 42 -12.89 -13.06 -14.32
N SER A 43 -14.06 -12.41 -14.33
CA SER A 43 -14.35 -11.13 -13.68
C SER A 43 -13.77 -10.96 -12.27
N LEU A 44 -13.67 -12.02 -11.47
CA LEU A 44 -13.17 -11.97 -10.08
C LEU A 44 -11.68 -11.60 -9.99
N VAL A 45 -10.94 -11.75 -11.09
CA VAL A 45 -9.51 -11.44 -11.17
C VAL A 45 -9.15 -10.48 -12.30
N ASP A 46 -10.15 -10.04 -13.08
CA ASP A 46 -9.94 -9.05 -14.14
C ASP A 46 -9.74 -7.65 -13.55
N ASN A 47 -8.63 -7.02 -13.91
CA ASN A 47 -8.27 -5.66 -13.51
C ASN A 47 -8.48 -4.62 -14.63
N GLY A 48 -9.08 -5.04 -15.76
CA GLY A 48 -9.42 -4.17 -16.88
C GLY A 48 -8.98 -4.70 -18.24
N ASN A 49 -8.52 -5.95 -18.32
CA ASN A 49 -8.09 -6.59 -19.56
C ASN A 49 -9.20 -6.55 -20.63
N ASN A 50 -10.45 -6.72 -20.22
CA ASN A 50 -11.57 -6.72 -21.16
C ASN A 50 -11.93 -5.34 -21.70
N ASN A 51 -11.47 -4.24 -21.11
CA ASN A 51 -11.90 -2.89 -21.51
C ASN A 51 -11.41 -2.49 -22.91
N GLY A 52 -10.34 -3.12 -23.40
CA GLY A 52 -9.82 -2.94 -24.77
C GLY A 52 -10.38 -3.92 -25.80
N LEU A 53 -11.21 -4.89 -25.39
CA LEU A 53 -11.76 -5.92 -26.27
C LEU A 53 -13.17 -5.55 -26.74
N ASN A 54 -13.58 -6.08 -27.89
CA ASN A 54 -14.99 -6.01 -28.33
C ASN A 54 -15.85 -7.02 -27.55
N SER A 55 -16.03 -6.76 -26.26
CA SER A 55 -16.80 -7.59 -25.33
C SER A 55 -17.89 -6.78 -24.65
N LEU A 56 -18.94 -7.46 -24.18
CA LEU A 56 -19.93 -6.90 -23.26
C LEU A 56 -19.45 -6.96 -21.79
N ALA A 57 -18.53 -7.87 -21.48
CA ALA A 57 -17.95 -8.00 -20.15
C ALA A 57 -16.88 -6.91 -19.95
N ARG A 58 -17.30 -5.66 -19.77
CA ARG A 58 -16.41 -4.54 -19.43
C ARG A 58 -16.77 -4.00 -18.05
N SER A 59 -15.86 -3.26 -17.46
CA SER A 59 -15.97 -2.73 -16.09
C SER A 59 -15.42 -1.31 -15.99
N ASN A 60 -15.29 -0.61 -17.13
CA ASN A 60 -14.92 0.79 -17.24
C ASN A 60 -16.12 1.74 -17.15
N TYR A 61 -17.17 1.36 -16.42
CA TYR A 61 -18.40 2.14 -16.26
C TYR A 61 -19.04 1.90 -14.89
N LEU A 62 -19.92 2.80 -14.45
CA LEU A 62 -20.62 2.69 -13.17
C LEU A 62 -21.62 1.52 -13.17
N PRO A 63 -21.77 0.76 -12.08
CA PRO A 63 -21.36 1.10 -10.72
C PRO A 63 -19.94 0.64 -10.35
N TYR A 64 -19.16 0.07 -11.28
CA TYR A 64 -17.84 -0.44 -10.93
C TYR A 64 -16.89 0.67 -10.52
N GLY A 65 -16.19 0.44 -9.41
CA GLY A 65 -15.25 1.39 -8.83
C GLY A 65 -15.86 2.67 -8.27
N ILE A 66 -17.15 2.70 -7.93
CA ILE A 66 -17.77 3.89 -7.30
C ILE A 66 -17.11 4.31 -5.98
N ASP A 67 -16.49 3.37 -5.27
CA ASP A 67 -15.81 3.65 -3.99
C ASP A 67 -14.34 4.09 -4.20
N PHE A 68 -13.82 4.07 -5.43
CA PHE A 68 -12.51 4.64 -5.77
C PHE A 68 -12.65 6.12 -6.13
N ALA A 69 -11.74 6.96 -5.61
CA ALA A 69 -11.73 8.40 -5.89
C ALA A 69 -11.61 8.75 -7.39
N ALA A 70 -10.99 7.87 -8.20
CA ALA A 70 -10.82 8.05 -9.64
C ALA A 70 -11.96 7.41 -10.48
N GLY A 71 -12.95 6.77 -9.86
CA GLY A 71 -14.04 6.08 -10.54
C GLY A 71 -13.66 4.67 -11.05
N PRO A 72 -14.29 4.20 -12.14
CA PRO A 72 -14.11 2.83 -12.64
C PRO A 72 -12.64 2.47 -12.90
N THR A 73 -12.19 1.38 -12.28
CA THR A 73 -10.78 0.93 -12.35
C THR A 73 -10.53 -0.22 -13.31
N GLY A 74 -11.59 -0.78 -13.92
CA GLY A 74 -11.50 -2.01 -14.70
C GLY A 74 -11.69 -3.30 -13.89
N ARG A 75 -11.93 -3.20 -12.58
CA ARG A 75 -12.33 -4.35 -11.75
C ARG A 75 -13.84 -4.48 -11.71
N PHE A 76 -14.35 -5.71 -11.70
CA PHE A 76 -15.78 -6.00 -11.54
C PHE A 76 -16.23 -5.86 -10.07
N SER A 77 -15.73 -4.84 -9.38
CA SER A 77 -15.94 -4.57 -7.96
C SER A 77 -15.80 -3.08 -7.65
N ASN A 78 -16.20 -2.67 -6.45
CA ASN A 78 -15.94 -1.31 -5.95
C ASN A 78 -14.61 -1.19 -5.20
N GLY A 79 -13.97 -2.32 -4.93
CA GLY A 79 -12.67 -2.39 -4.28
C GLY A 79 -11.66 -3.18 -5.10
N LYS A 80 -10.51 -3.46 -4.46
CA LYS A 80 -9.51 -4.40 -4.96
C LYS A 80 -10.07 -5.83 -5.02
N THR A 81 -9.65 -6.61 -6.00
CA THR A 81 -9.90 -8.06 -6.05
C THR A 81 -8.88 -8.79 -5.19
N THR A 82 -9.10 -10.07 -4.92
CA THR A 82 -8.14 -10.90 -4.15
C THR A 82 -6.73 -10.82 -4.73
N VAL A 83 -6.61 -10.77 -6.06
CA VAL A 83 -5.33 -10.80 -6.76
C VAL A 83 -4.53 -9.50 -6.68
N ASP A 84 -5.15 -8.41 -6.23
CA ASP A 84 -4.45 -7.15 -5.96
C ASP A 84 -3.82 -7.10 -4.55
N VAL A 85 -4.10 -8.11 -3.72
CA VAL A 85 -3.75 -8.12 -2.29
C VAL A 85 -2.82 -9.29 -1.94
N ILE A 86 -2.66 -10.27 -2.83
CA ILE A 86 -1.70 -11.39 -2.69
C ILE A 86 -0.35 -11.06 -3.31
#